data_AF-A0A3E2N3G8-F1
#
_entry.id   AF-A0A3E2N3G8-F1
#
_cell.length_a   1.000
_cell.length_b   1.000
_cell.length_c   1.000
_cell.angle_alpha   90.00
_cell.angle_beta   90.00
_cell.angle_gamma   90.00
#
_symmetry.space_group_name_H-M   'P 1'
#
loop_
_entity.id
_entity.type
_entity.pdbx_description
1 polymer ?
#
loop_
_entity_poly.entity_id
_entity_poly.type
_entity_poly.pdbx_seq_one_letter_code
_entity_poly.pdbx_strand_id
1 'polypeptide(L)'
;KQSSVKVSAGDRQEDSAHAALLTLQAELRPLEKHAGANEKISQQRRDLWKAESQFAVLEEAAQRRQLSAQEKSLLAHKDETLEYKRQLAALGDKVTYQERLNALAQQADKFAQQQRAKRAAIDAKSRGLTDRQAEREATEQRLKEQYGDNPLALNNVMSEQKKTWAAEDQLRGNWMAGLKSGWSEWEESATDSMSQVKSAATQTFDGIAQNMA
;
A
#
# COMPACT_ATOMS: atom_id res chain seq x y z
N LYS A 1 -55.83 21.30 23.86
CA LYS A 1 -56.18 20.15 22.99
C LYS A 1 -55.30 20.22 21.75
N GLN A 2 -54.19 19.48 21.70
CA GLN A 2 -53.38 19.41 20.48
C GLN A 2 -54.11 18.53 19.48
N SER A 3 -54.65 19.13 18.42
CA SER A 3 -55.26 18.42 17.30
C SER A 3 -54.21 17.52 16.67
N SER A 4 -54.43 16.20 16.72
CA SER A 4 -53.65 15.24 15.95
C SER A 4 -53.91 15.51 14.46
N VAL A 5 -52.95 16.16 13.81
CA VAL A 5 -52.98 16.38 12.37
C VAL A 5 -52.96 15.01 11.70
N LYS A 6 -54.07 14.61 11.09
CA LYS A 6 -54.17 13.36 10.31
C LYS A 6 -53.82 13.66 8.86
N VAL A 7 -52.59 13.32 8.48
CA VAL A 7 -52.15 13.31 7.08
C VAL A 7 -52.79 12.12 6.36
N SER A 8 -53.28 12.31 5.12
CA SER A 8 -53.89 11.21 4.35
C SER A 8 -52.85 10.11 4.07
N ALA A 9 -53.31 8.89 3.81
CA ALA A 9 -52.40 7.79 3.45
C ALA A 9 -51.77 8.01 2.06
N GLY A 10 -52.50 8.65 1.14
CA GLY A 10 -52.01 9.02 -0.18
C GLY A 10 -50.89 10.05 -0.09
N ASP A 11 -51.12 11.14 0.64
CA ASP A 11 -50.13 12.22 0.82
C ASP A 11 -48.84 11.68 1.46
N ARG A 12 -48.96 10.72 2.40
CA ARG A 12 -47.79 10.07 3.01
C ARG A 12 -47.00 9.20 2.04
N GLN A 13 -47.68 8.50 1.13
CA GLN A 13 -47.05 7.66 0.13
C GLN A 13 -46.33 8.53 -0.92
N GLU A 14 -46.97 9.63 -1.36
CA GLU A 14 -46.38 10.59 -2.29
C GLU A 14 -45.19 11.32 -1.69
N ASP A 15 -45.30 11.84 -0.45
CA ASP A 15 -44.20 12.47 0.29
C ASP A 15 -43.00 11.51 0.41
N SER A 16 -43.25 10.22 0.69
CA SER A 16 -42.21 9.18 0.80
C SER A 16 -41.51 8.90 -0.54
N ALA A 17 -42.27 8.77 -1.62
CA ALA A 17 -41.71 8.57 -2.96
C ALA A 17 -40.90 9.78 -3.43
N HIS A 18 -41.39 10.99 -3.17
CA HIS A 18 -40.67 12.23 -3.45
C HIS A 18 -39.39 12.35 -2.62
N ALA A 19 -39.43 11.99 -1.33
CA ALA A 19 -38.25 11.98 -0.47
C ALA A 19 -37.17 11.01 -0.97
N ALA A 20 -37.57 9.82 -1.42
CA ALA A 20 -36.66 8.84 -2.00
C ALA A 20 -36.00 9.37 -3.29
N LEU A 21 -36.78 10.01 -4.17
CA LEU A 21 -36.26 10.61 -5.41
C LEU A 21 -35.24 11.71 -5.11
N LEU A 22 -35.56 12.64 -4.21
CA LEU A 22 -34.66 13.74 -3.86
C LEU A 22 -33.38 13.25 -3.18
N THR A 23 -33.48 12.18 -2.38
CA THR A 23 -32.31 11.54 -1.75
C THR A 23 -31.41 10.91 -2.81
N LEU A 24 -31.98 10.13 -3.74
CA LEU A 24 -31.21 9.53 -4.84
C LEU A 24 -30.58 10.60 -5.74
N GLN A 25 -31.29 11.69 -6.02
CA GLN A 25 -30.74 12.80 -6.80
C GLN A 25 -29.58 13.50 -6.07
N ALA A 26 -29.66 13.65 -4.74
CA ALA A 26 -28.58 14.18 -3.92
C ALA A 26 -27.36 13.24 -3.88
N GLU A 27 -27.57 11.93 -3.95
CA GLU A 27 -26.50 10.93 -4.05
C GLU A 27 -25.90 10.79 -5.45
N LEU A 28 -26.68 11.05 -6.50
CA LEU A 28 -26.23 10.98 -7.90
C LEU A 28 -25.41 12.21 -8.31
N ARG A 29 -25.79 13.39 -7.83
CA ARG A 29 -25.10 14.66 -8.12
C ARG A 29 -23.56 14.63 -7.91
N PRO A 30 -22.98 14.02 -6.85
CA PRO A 30 -21.53 13.87 -6.74
C PRO A 30 -20.93 12.95 -7.80
N LEU A 31 -21.61 11.85 -8.08
CA LEU A 31 -21.14 10.83 -9.01
C LEU A 31 -21.01 11.43 -10.41
N GLU A 32 -21.96 12.28 -10.80
CA GLU A 32 -21.90 13.01 -12.08
C GLU A 32 -20.86 14.12 -12.09
N LYS A 33 -20.83 14.99 -11.06
CA LYS A 33 -19.93 16.17 -11.05
C LYS A 33 -18.46 15.82 -10.90
N HIS A 34 -18.14 14.71 -10.24
CA HIS A 34 -16.76 14.29 -9.98
C HIS A 34 -16.37 13.00 -10.71
N ALA A 35 -17.15 12.59 -11.73
CA ALA A 35 -16.85 11.45 -12.59
C ALA A 35 -15.49 11.57 -13.31
N GLY A 36 -15.00 12.79 -13.51
CA GLY A 36 -13.91 13.07 -14.45
C GLY A 36 -12.48 12.82 -13.95
N ALA A 37 -12.19 12.84 -12.65
CA ALA A 37 -10.79 12.79 -12.21
C ALA A 37 -10.58 12.46 -10.73
N ASN A 38 -11.06 11.31 -10.25
CA ASN A 38 -10.67 10.74 -8.95
C ASN A 38 -10.88 11.70 -7.76
N GLU A 39 -11.74 12.70 -7.93
CA GLU A 39 -12.05 13.70 -6.92
C GLU A 39 -13.07 13.11 -5.96
N LYS A 40 -12.55 12.60 -4.85
CA LYS A 40 -13.40 12.16 -3.75
C LYS A 40 -13.89 13.41 -3.03
N ILE A 41 -15.20 13.60 -3.02
CA ILE A 41 -15.82 14.54 -2.10
C ILE A 41 -15.83 13.97 -0.68
N SER A 42 -15.78 14.86 0.31
CA SER A 42 -15.83 14.44 1.72
C SER A 42 -17.18 13.79 2.06
N GLN A 43 -17.19 12.96 3.10
CA GLN A 43 -18.44 12.40 3.63
C GLN A 43 -19.38 13.52 4.11
N GLN A 44 -18.81 14.55 4.74
CA GLN A 44 -19.53 15.71 5.26
C GLN A 44 -20.25 16.48 4.15
N ARG A 45 -19.65 16.57 2.94
CA ARG A 45 -20.31 17.17 1.77
C ARG A 45 -21.51 16.35 1.30
N ARG A 46 -21.43 15.02 1.33
CA ARG A 46 -22.59 14.14 1.05
C ARG A 46 -23.69 14.35 2.08
N ASP A 47 -23.31 14.40 3.36
CA ASP A 47 -24.26 14.57 4.47
C ASP A 47 -24.94 15.94 4.46
N LEU A 48 -24.25 16.99 3.97
CA LEU A 48 -24.85 18.30 3.72
C LEU A 48 -25.96 18.19 2.65
N TRP A 49 -25.68 17.62 1.49
CA TRP A 49 -26.68 17.51 0.42
C TRP A 49 -27.87 16.65 0.81
N LYS A 50 -27.64 15.57 1.57
CA LYS A 50 -28.72 14.75 2.14
C LYS A 50 -29.59 15.56 3.10
N ALA A 51 -29.00 16.42 3.92
CA ALA A 51 -29.77 17.29 4.81
C ALA A 51 -30.53 18.36 4.01
N GLU A 52 -29.91 18.98 3.01
CA GLU A 52 -30.56 19.96 2.12
C GLU A 52 -31.76 19.33 1.41
N SER A 53 -31.64 18.08 0.92
CA SER A 53 -32.76 17.37 0.28
C SER A 53 -33.87 17.04 1.27
N GLN A 54 -33.54 16.60 2.49
CA GLN A 54 -34.53 16.33 3.54
C GLN A 54 -35.31 17.59 3.94
N PHE A 55 -34.62 18.73 4.08
CA PHE A 55 -35.29 20.00 4.38
C PHE A 55 -36.14 20.49 3.21
N ALA A 56 -35.72 20.30 1.96
CA ALA A 56 -36.52 20.65 0.79
C ALA A 56 -37.85 19.86 0.76
N VAL A 57 -37.80 18.55 1.06
CA VAL A 57 -39.02 17.72 1.19
C VAL A 57 -39.94 18.26 2.28
N LEU A 58 -39.39 18.60 3.45
CA LEU A 58 -40.18 19.11 4.57
C LEU A 58 -40.84 20.46 4.27
N GLU A 59 -40.16 21.34 3.55
CA GLU A 59 -40.73 22.62 3.10
C GLU A 59 -41.84 22.43 2.08
N GLU A 60 -41.67 21.50 1.14
CA GLU A 60 -42.72 21.18 0.17
C GLU A 60 -43.93 20.53 0.83
N ALA A 61 -43.71 19.61 1.79
CA ALA A 61 -44.77 19.05 2.61
C ALA A 61 -45.51 20.14 3.41
N ALA A 62 -44.81 21.19 3.85
CA ALA A 62 -45.42 22.34 4.53
C ALA A 62 -46.41 23.12 3.65
N GLN A 63 -46.18 23.13 2.33
CA GLN A 63 -47.08 23.76 1.36
C GLN A 63 -48.29 22.89 1.03
N ARG A 64 -48.15 21.56 1.08
CA ARG A 64 -49.21 20.60 0.72
C ARG A 64 -50.10 20.22 1.90
N ARG A 65 -49.56 20.17 3.12
CA ARG A 65 -50.27 19.71 4.33
C ARG A 65 -49.83 20.43 5.59
N GLN A 66 -50.64 20.31 6.66
CA GLN A 66 -50.18 20.73 7.97
C GLN A 66 -49.04 19.84 8.49
N LEU A 67 -47.96 20.48 8.91
CA LEU A 67 -46.84 19.81 9.56
C LEU A 67 -47.14 19.47 11.02
N SER A 68 -46.58 18.36 11.48
CA SER A 68 -46.52 17.99 12.89
C SER A 68 -45.66 18.98 13.69
N ALA A 69 -45.81 18.96 15.02
CA ALA A 69 -45.01 19.82 15.90
C ALA A 69 -43.49 19.55 15.75
N GLN A 70 -43.10 18.30 15.50
CA GLN A 70 -41.70 17.92 15.30
C GLN A 70 -41.15 18.45 13.97
N GLU A 71 -41.90 18.31 12.87
CA GLU A 71 -41.50 18.84 11.55
C GLU A 71 -41.39 20.37 11.57
N LYS A 72 -42.29 21.07 12.27
CA LYS A 72 -42.21 22.52 12.45
C LYS A 72 -40.97 22.93 13.24
N SER A 73 -40.67 22.22 14.34
CA SER A 73 -39.46 22.46 15.13
C SER A 73 -38.20 22.24 14.28
N LEU A 74 -38.18 21.16 13.49
CA LEU A 74 -37.07 20.83 12.60
C LEU A 74 -36.84 21.92 11.54
N LEU A 75 -37.91 22.43 10.91
CA LEU A 75 -37.81 23.55 9.97
C LEU A 75 -37.36 24.86 10.64
N ALA A 76 -37.76 25.12 11.89
CA ALA A 76 -37.33 26.32 12.60
C ALA A 76 -35.81 26.36 12.83
N HIS A 77 -35.15 25.19 12.94
CA HIS A 77 -33.70 25.06 13.07
C HIS A 77 -32.99 24.70 11.76
N LYS A 78 -33.67 24.79 10.61
CA LYS A 78 -33.12 24.43 9.29
C LYS A 78 -31.83 25.18 9.00
N ASP A 79 -31.86 26.51 9.08
CA ASP A 79 -30.74 27.35 8.64
C ASP A 79 -29.50 27.11 9.50
N GLU A 80 -29.68 27.03 10.81
CA GLU A 80 -28.60 26.73 11.74
C GLU A 80 -28.01 25.32 11.49
N THR A 81 -28.87 24.31 11.33
CA THR A 81 -28.43 22.94 11.04
C THR A 81 -27.66 22.85 9.73
N LEU A 82 -28.15 23.51 8.67
CA LEU A 82 -27.50 23.52 7.38
C LEU A 82 -26.18 24.29 7.42
N GLU A 83 -26.09 25.39 8.18
CA GLU A 83 -24.85 26.17 8.29
C GLU A 83 -23.74 25.38 8.99
N TYR A 84 -24.06 24.67 10.09
CA TYR A 84 -23.09 23.76 10.70
C TYR A 84 -22.64 22.65 9.74
N LYS A 85 -23.57 22.08 8.96
CA LYS A 85 -23.22 21.08 7.94
C LYS A 85 -22.36 21.66 6.81
N ARG A 86 -22.56 22.92 6.41
CA ARG A 86 -21.69 23.60 5.43
C ARG A 86 -20.27 23.78 5.95
N GLN A 87 -20.11 24.18 7.21
CA GLN A 87 -18.79 24.30 7.84
C GLN A 87 -18.09 22.94 7.91
N LEU A 88 -18.79 21.90 8.34
CA LEU A 88 -18.27 20.52 8.36
C LEU A 88 -17.88 20.05 6.96
N ALA A 89 -18.71 20.33 5.95
CA ALA A 89 -18.41 19.99 4.56
C ALA A 89 -17.17 20.73 4.04
N ALA A 90 -17.03 22.02 4.34
CA ALA A 90 -15.87 22.82 3.95
C ALA A 90 -14.57 22.32 4.58
N LEU A 91 -14.60 21.95 5.88
CA LEU A 91 -13.44 21.35 6.55
C LEU A 91 -13.15 19.94 6.03
N GLY A 92 -14.18 19.13 5.84
CA GLY A 92 -14.06 17.78 5.28
C GLY A 92 -13.39 17.81 3.89
N ASP A 93 -13.81 18.72 3.01
CA ASP A 93 -13.25 18.85 1.67
C ASP A 93 -11.76 19.27 1.71
N LYS A 94 -11.39 20.16 2.64
CA LYS A 94 -9.98 20.53 2.86
C LYS A 94 -9.14 19.33 3.31
N VAL A 95 -9.66 18.52 4.24
CA VAL A 95 -8.97 17.31 4.70
C VAL A 95 -8.78 16.32 3.55
N THR A 96 -9.84 16.00 2.81
CA THR A 96 -9.75 15.07 1.68
C THR A 96 -8.80 15.58 0.58
N TYR A 97 -8.78 16.89 0.33
CA TYR A 97 -7.83 17.50 -0.59
C TYR A 97 -6.38 17.36 -0.11
N GLN A 98 -6.12 17.63 1.18
CA GLN A 98 -4.78 17.51 1.74
C GLN A 98 -4.30 16.05 1.76
N GLU A 99 -5.16 15.10 2.10
CA GLU A 99 -4.86 13.66 2.02
C GLU A 99 -4.45 13.26 0.60
N ARG A 100 -5.14 13.78 -0.41
CA ARG A 100 -4.77 13.55 -1.81
C ARG A 100 -3.41 14.14 -2.14
N LEU A 101 -3.12 15.37 -1.72
CA LEU A 101 -1.79 15.98 -1.93
C LEU A 101 -0.69 15.17 -1.26
N ASN A 102 -0.92 14.71 -0.03
CA ASN A 102 0.02 13.86 0.70
C ASN A 102 0.23 12.52 0.00
N ALA A 103 -0.83 11.89 -0.51
CA ALA A 103 -0.75 10.64 -1.25
C ALA A 103 0.03 10.82 -2.57
N LEU A 104 -0.19 11.94 -3.28
CA LEU A 104 0.57 12.29 -4.49
C LEU A 104 2.05 12.53 -4.19
N ALA A 105 2.36 13.27 -3.12
CA ALA A 105 3.73 13.48 -2.67
C ALA A 105 4.41 12.14 -2.35
N GLN A 106 3.74 11.26 -1.59
CA GLN A 106 4.25 9.91 -1.31
C GLN A 106 4.46 9.07 -2.57
N GLN A 107 3.57 9.19 -3.57
CA GLN A 107 3.73 8.48 -4.85
C GLN A 107 4.94 9.02 -5.62
N ALA A 108 5.12 10.34 -5.65
CA ALA A 108 6.27 10.99 -6.26
C ALA A 108 7.58 10.57 -5.57
N ASP A 109 7.60 10.52 -4.23
CA ASP A 109 8.75 10.05 -3.45
C ASP A 109 9.09 8.59 -3.75
N LYS A 110 8.07 7.71 -3.79
CA LYS A 110 8.27 6.29 -4.16
C LYS A 110 8.84 6.16 -5.57
N PHE A 111 8.33 6.94 -6.53
CA PHE A 111 8.87 6.95 -7.88
C PHE A 111 10.31 7.46 -7.91
N ALA A 112 10.60 8.56 -7.22
CA ALA A 112 11.95 9.10 -7.11
C ALA A 112 12.94 8.10 -6.50
N GLN A 113 12.54 7.39 -5.44
CA GLN A 113 13.31 6.31 -4.83
C GLN A 113 13.57 5.17 -5.82
N GLN A 114 12.56 4.73 -6.57
CA GLN A 114 12.74 3.71 -7.61
C GLN A 114 13.74 4.16 -8.69
N GLN A 115 13.68 5.42 -9.12
CA GLN A 115 14.62 5.96 -10.10
C GLN A 115 16.04 6.12 -9.54
N ARG A 116 16.20 6.48 -8.25
CA ARG A 116 17.49 6.47 -7.58
C ARG A 116 18.07 5.05 -7.53
N ALA A 117 17.29 4.06 -7.14
CA ALA A 117 17.72 2.65 -7.12
C ALA A 117 18.18 2.16 -8.50
N LYS A 118 17.43 2.49 -9.56
CA LYS A 118 17.83 2.18 -10.94
C LYS A 118 19.15 2.84 -11.32
N ARG A 119 19.34 4.13 -11.00
CA ARG A 119 20.60 4.84 -11.26
C ARG A 119 21.77 4.27 -10.47
N ALA A 120 21.57 3.93 -9.20
CA ALA A 120 22.58 3.30 -8.35
C ALA A 120 23.01 1.94 -8.91
N ALA A 121 22.06 1.13 -9.41
CA ALA A 121 22.36 -0.14 -10.05
C ALA A 121 23.18 0.04 -11.36
N ILE A 122 22.84 1.03 -12.19
CA ILE A 122 23.59 1.37 -13.40
C ILE A 122 25.02 1.82 -13.04
N ASP A 123 25.14 2.71 -12.06
CA ASP A 123 26.43 3.24 -11.60
C ASP A 123 27.31 2.12 -11.01
N ALA A 124 26.75 1.24 -10.18
CA ALA A 124 27.48 0.11 -9.62
C ALA A 124 27.98 -0.85 -10.72
N LYS A 125 27.14 -1.15 -11.73
CA LYS A 125 27.56 -1.93 -12.89
C LYS A 125 28.70 -1.25 -13.66
N SER A 126 28.67 0.08 -13.78
CA SER A 126 29.73 0.84 -14.44
C SER A 126 31.05 0.85 -13.67
N ARG A 127 30.98 0.79 -12.32
CA ARG A 127 32.13 0.68 -11.42
C ARG A 127 32.69 -0.74 -11.30
N GLY A 128 32.10 -1.72 -11.99
CA GLY A 128 32.48 -3.13 -11.90
C GLY A 128 32.18 -3.75 -10.53
N LEU A 129 31.29 -3.14 -9.75
CA LEU A 129 30.87 -3.69 -8.47
C LEU A 129 30.07 -4.97 -8.68
N THR A 130 30.24 -5.92 -7.76
CA THR A 130 29.34 -7.07 -7.68
C THR A 130 27.94 -6.61 -7.28
N ASP A 131 26.89 -7.31 -7.73
CA ASP A 131 25.50 -6.97 -7.38
C ASP A 131 25.30 -6.82 -5.86
N ARG A 132 26.00 -7.65 -5.06
CA ARG A 132 26.02 -7.55 -3.59
C ARG A 132 26.58 -6.22 -3.08
N GLN A 133 27.69 -5.73 -3.64
CA GLN A 133 28.26 -4.45 -3.22
C GLN A 133 27.33 -3.30 -3.59
N ALA A 134 26.73 -3.38 -4.78
CA ALA A 134 25.72 -2.43 -5.23
C ALA A 134 24.52 -2.35 -4.27
N GLU A 135 23.99 -3.52 -3.86
CA GLU A 135 22.87 -3.62 -2.92
C GLU A 135 23.21 -3.05 -1.53
N ARG A 136 24.44 -3.28 -1.04
CA ARG A 136 24.90 -2.74 0.25
C ARG A 136 25.01 -1.22 0.22
N GLU A 137 25.65 -0.67 -0.82
CA GLU A 137 25.74 0.78 -1.00
C GLU A 137 24.36 1.44 -1.14
N ALA A 138 23.46 0.83 -1.92
CA ALA A 138 22.09 1.33 -2.08
C ALA A 138 21.30 1.29 -0.76
N THR A 139 21.45 0.23 0.03
CA THR A 139 20.82 0.10 1.35
C THR A 139 21.37 1.13 2.33
N GLU A 140 22.69 1.34 2.36
CA GLU A 140 23.32 2.36 3.18
C GLU A 140 22.86 3.78 2.81
N GLN A 141 22.77 4.10 1.52
CA GLN A 141 22.25 5.39 1.05
C GLN A 141 20.78 5.58 1.47
N ARG A 142 19.94 4.56 1.32
CA ARG A 142 18.54 4.61 1.74
C ARG A 142 18.40 4.85 3.25
N LEU A 143 19.21 4.18 4.07
CA LEU A 143 19.21 4.37 5.52
C LEU A 143 19.63 5.80 5.89
N LYS A 144 20.66 6.34 5.24
CA LYS A 144 21.09 7.74 5.42
C LYS A 144 20.00 8.74 5.01
N GLU A 145 19.29 8.49 3.91
CA GLU A 145 18.17 9.34 3.49
C GLU A 145 16.99 9.28 4.49
N GLN A 146 16.68 8.10 5.02
CA GLN A 146 15.52 7.91 5.91
C GLN A 146 15.76 8.37 7.35
N TYR A 147 17.00 8.25 7.84
CA TYR A 147 17.35 8.55 9.23
C TYR A 147 18.35 9.71 9.37
N GLY A 148 18.65 10.44 8.29
CA GLY A 148 19.66 11.50 8.28
C GLY A 148 19.43 12.60 9.32
N ASP A 149 18.17 12.92 9.61
CA ASP A 149 17.79 13.91 10.61
C ASP A 149 17.93 13.42 12.07
N ASN A 150 18.17 12.12 12.27
CA ASN A 150 18.40 11.52 13.58
C ASN A 150 19.66 10.63 13.58
N PRO A 151 20.84 11.22 13.89
CA PRO A 151 22.11 10.51 13.88
C PRO A 151 22.16 9.26 14.78
N LEU A 152 21.45 9.27 15.92
CA LEU A 152 21.39 8.13 16.83
C LEU A 152 20.60 6.96 16.19
N ALA A 153 19.43 7.24 15.62
CA ALA A 153 18.65 6.24 14.92
C ALA A 153 19.38 5.69 13.69
N LEU A 154 20.04 6.57 12.92
CA LEU A 154 20.86 6.17 11.78
C LEU A 154 21.97 5.22 12.20
N ASN A 155 22.71 5.54 13.26
CA ASN A 155 23.80 4.69 13.74
C ASN A 155 23.28 3.32 14.21
N ASN A 156 22.20 3.30 14.97
CA ASN A 156 21.59 2.05 15.44
C ASN A 156 21.14 1.16 14.29
N VAL A 157 20.39 1.70 13.32
CA VAL A 157 19.88 0.93 12.18
C VAL A 157 21.02 0.47 11.26
N MET A 158 22.03 1.33 11.02
CA MET A 158 23.23 0.95 10.26
C MET A 158 24.04 -0.16 10.96
N SER A 159 24.16 -0.11 12.29
CA SER A 159 24.85 -1.13 13.07
C SER A 159 24.16 -2.49 12.95
N GLU A 160 22.84 -2.55 13.11
CA GLU A 160 22.09 -3.79 12.93
C GLU A 160 22.19 -4.32 11.49
N GLN A 161 22.08 -3.45 10.48
CA GLN A 161 22.25 -3.84 9.08
C GLN A 161 23.64 -4.46 8.79
N LYS A 162 24.70 -3.89 9.38
CA LYS A 162 26.07 -4.42 9.26
C LYS A 162 26.21 -5.80 9.89
N LYS A 163 25.52 -6.08 11.00
CA LYS A 163 25.51 -7.43 11.61
C LYS A 163 24.90 -8.46 10.65
N THR A 164 23.81 -8.11 9.97
CA THR A 164 23.20 -8.98 8.94
C THR A 164 24.18 -9.28 7.81
N TRP A 165 24.85 -8.25 7.28
CA TRP A 165 25.85 -8.44 6.23
C TRP A 165 27.03 -9.32 6.67
N ALA A 166 27.46 -9.18 7.92
CA ALA A 166 28.52 -10.03 8.48
C ALA A 166 28.09 -11.51 8.57
N ALA A 167 26.85 -11.77 9.00
CA ALA A 167 26.29 -13.12 9.06
C ALA A 167 26.14 -13.75 7.65
N GLU A 168 25.65 -12.98 6.68
CA GLU A 168 25.57 -13.42 5.27
C GLU A 168 26.95 -13.74 4.68
N ASP A 169 27.96 -12.92 4.98
CA ASP A 169 29.33 -13.13 4.52
C ASP A 169 29.96 -14.37 5.14
N GLN A 170 29.70 -14.62 6.44
CA GLN A 170 30.18 -15.82 7.11
C GLN A 170 29.52 -17.09 6.55
N LEU A 171 28.20 -17.07 6.34
CA LEU A 171 27.49 -18.20 5.73
C LEU A 171 28.05 -18.53 4.34
N ARG A 172 28.33 -17.50 3.52
CA ARG A 172 28.92 -17.68 2.19
C ARG A 172 30.36 -18.17 2.27
N GLY A 173 31.15 -17.63 3.19
CA GLY A 173 32.52 -18.08 3.42
C GLY A 173 32.56 -19.57 3.74
N ASN A 174 31.68 -20.02 4.63
CA ASN A 174 31.53 -21.43 4.99
C ASN A 174 31.09 -22.27 3.79
N TRP A 175 30.12 -21.79 3.01
CA TRP A 175 29.66 -22.49 1.80
C TRP A 175 30.77 -22.62 0.73
N MET A 176 31.51 -21.54 0.47
CA MET A 176 32.65 -21.57 -0.48
C MET A 176 33.79 -22.45 0.02
N ALA A 177 34.05 -22.48 1.33
CA ALA A 177 35.04 -23.37 1.93
C ALA A 177 34.63 -24.83 1.75
N GLY A 178 33.36 -25.17 2.00
CA GLY A 178 32.81 -26.52 1.78
C GLY A 178 32.82 -26.95 0.31
N LEU A 179 32.56 -26.02 -0.62
CA LEU A 179 32.70 -26.29 -2.05
C LEU A 179 34.16 -26.60 -2.41
N LYS A 180 35.10 -25.76 -1.98
CA LYS A 180 36.54 -25.97 -2.22
C LYS A 180 37.05 -27.27 -1.62
N SER A 181 36.63 -27.61 -0.41
CA SER A 181 37.01 -28.89 0.21
C SER A 181 36.43 -30.07 -0.57
N GLY A 182 35.15 -30.02 -0.98
CA GLY A 182 34.54 -31.07 -1.79
C GLY A 182 35.20 -31.27 -3.17
N TRP A 183 35.66 -30.19 -3.82
CA TRP A 183 36.44 -30.29 -5.07
C TRP A 183 37.85 -30.84 -4.83
N SER A 184 38.52 -30.44 -3.75
CA SER A 184 39.84 -30.96 -3.36
C SER A 184 39.77 -32.45 -3.02
N GLU A 185 38.74 -32.87 -2.27
CA GLU A 185 38.48 -34.27 -1.92
C GLU A 185 38.16 -35.11 -3.16
N TRP A 186 37.43 -34.56 -4.14
CA TRP A 186 37.20 -35.22 -5.42
C TRP A 186 38.49 -35.37 -6.24
N GLU A 187 39.33 -34.33 -6.31
CA GLU A 187 40.61 -34.35 -7.01
C GLU A 187 41.61 -35.33 -6.37
N GLU A 188 41.71 -35.35 -5.03
CA GLU A 188 42.50 -36.32 -4.27
C GLU A 188 41.96 -37.74 -4.45
N SER A 189 40.64 -37.94 -4.40
CA SER A 189 40.01 -39.24 -4.65
C SER A 189 40.24 -39.75 -6.08
N ALA A 190 40.22 -38.89 -7.10
CA ALA A 190 40.51 -39.25 -8.48
C ALA A 190 42.00 -39.60 -8.68
N THR A 191 42.90 -38.91 -7.97
CA THR A 191 44.34 -39.16 -7.99
C THR A 191 44.71 -40.47 -7.26
N ASP A 192 44.06 -40.77 -6.13
CA ASP A 192 44.19 -42.06 -5.43
C ASP A 192 43.56 -43.21 -6.24
N SER A 193 42.40 -42.97 -6.88
CA SER A 193 41.73 -43.96 -7.73
C SER A 193 42.54 -44.31 -8.97
N MET A 194 43.36 -43.40 -9.52
CA MET A 194 44.27 -43.72 -10.64
C MET A 194 45.32 -44.78 -10.26
N SER A 195 45.71 -44.85 -8.99
CA SER A 195 46.61 -45.90 -8.48
C SER A 195 45.90 -47.25 -8.26
N GLN A 196 44.63 -47.21 -7.81
CA GLN A 196 43.80 -48.42 -7.61
C GLN A 196 43.28 -48.99 -8.93
N VAL A 197 42.91 -48.16 -9.91
CA VAL A 197 42.52 -48.61 -11.25
C VAL A 197 43.72 -49.21 -11.98
N LYS A 198 44.93 -48.65 -11.79
CA LYS A 198 46.15 -49.22 -12.35
C LYS A 198 46.50 -50.57 -11.72
N SER A 199 46.37 -50.74 -10.40
CA SER A 199 46.62 -52.04 -9.74
C SER A 199 45.54 -53.08 -10.05
N ALA A 200 44.26 -52.68 -10.10
CA ALA A 200 43.17 -53.56 -10.52
C ALA A 200 43.27 -53.98 -11.99
N ALA A 201 43.63 -53.07 -12.91
CA ALA A 201 43.86 -53.41 -14.31
C ALA A 201 45.09 -54.32 -14.51
N THR A 202 46.16 -54.12 -13.74
CA THR A 202 47.38 -54.96 -13.82
C THR A 202 47.12 -56.36 -13.24
N GLN A 203 46.39 -56.48 -12.13
CA GLN A 203 45.99 -57.78 -11.56
C GLN A 203 45.02 -58.56 -12.46
N THR A 204 44.14 -57.88 -13.18
CA THR A 204 43.22 -58.55 -14.12
C THR A 204 43.97 -59.00 -15.38
N PHE A 205 44.97 -58.24 -15.86
CA PHE A 205 45.80 -58.65 -17.01
C PHE A 205 46.78 -59.78 -16.67
N ASP A 206 47.42 -59.77 -15.50
CA ASP A 206 48.31 -60.87 -15.08
C ASP A 206 47.52 -62.17 -14.79
N GLY A 207 46.30 -62.06 -14.26
CA GLY A 207 45.40 -63.21 -14.05
C GLY A 207 44.86 -63.84 -15.34
N ILE A 208 44.74 -63.06 -16.42
CA ILE A 208 44.39 -63.57 -17.77
C ILE A 208 45.63 -64.19 -18.45
N ALA A 209 46.82 -63.59 -18.29
CA ALA A 209 48.06 -64.12 -18.86
C ALA A 209 48.53 -65.43 -18.19
N GLN A 210 48.35 -65.58 -16.88
CA GLN A 210 48.66 -66.84 -16.16
C GLN A 210 47.65 -67.97 -16.43
N ASN A 211 46.41 -67.67 -16.83
CA ASN A 211 45.44 -68.69 -17.27
C ASN A 211 45.60 -69.06 -18.76
N MET A 212 46.54 -68.46 -19.48
CA MET A 212 46.88 -68.78 -20.87
C MET A 212 48.29 -69.36 -21.04
N ALA A 213 48.99 -69.70 -19.96
CA ALA A 213 50.19 -70.54 -19.94
C ALA A 213 49.87 -71.86 -19.25
#